data_AF-A0AAV7V901-F1
#
_entry.id   AF-A0AAV7V901-F1
#
_cell.length_a   1.000
_cell.length_b   1.000
_cell.length_c   1.000
_cell.angle_alpha   90.00
_cell.angle_beta   90.00
_cell.angle_gamma   90.00
#
_symmetry.space_group_name_H-M   'P 1'
#
loop_
_entity.id
_entity.type
_entity.pdbx_description
1 polymer ?
#
loop_
_entity_poly.entity_id
_entity_poly.type
_entity_poly.pdbx_seq_one_letter_code
_entity_poly.pdbx_strand_id
1 'polypeptide(L)'
;MFIVIRHGDNQEFLVNPNSAIKHLLHYVKDKLGLPREETIDLCDTNGSLKLLFLSKTPFESAIKILQPLEVYHVCQVIRGTPDSAPTVAFQLGFGLTKQIMLVGAQV
;
A
#
# COMPACT_ATOMS: atom_id res chain seq x y z
N MET A 1 14.44 -12.26 -5.88
CA MET A 1 14.46 -11.36 -4.70
C MET A 1 13.03 -10.96 -4.40
N PHE A 2 12.61 -11.02 -3.14
CA PHE A 2 11.22 -10.81 -2.73
C PHE A 2 11.14 -9.84 -1.54
N ILE A 3 9.98 -9.22 -1.40
CA ILE A 3 9.54 -8.51 -0.19
C ILE A 3 8.39 -9.28 0.44
N VAL A 4 8.16 -9.08 1.74
CA VAL A 4 7.05 -9.68 2.47
C VAL A 4 5.93 -8.67 2.58
N ILE A 5 4.71 -9.04 2.17
CA ILE A 5 3.51 -8.26 2.44
C ILE A 5 2.77 -8.94 3.59
N ARG A 6 2.59 -8.22 4.70
CA ARG A 6 1.83 -8.66 5.86
C ARG A 6 0.46 -7.98 5.88
N HIS A 7 -0.57 -8.75 6.17
CA HIS A 7 -1.94 -8.29 6.32
C HIS A 7 -2.62 -9.01 7.49
N GLY A 8 -3.94 -8.79 7.67
CA GLY A 8 -4.74 -9.31 8.78
C GLY A 8 -4.44 -10.74 9.24
N ASP A 9 -4.67 -11.00 10.52
CA ASP A 9 -4.47 -12.31 11.15
C ASP A 9 -3.05 -12.87 11.01
N ASN A 10 -2.03 -12.00 10.99
CA ASN A 10 -0.62 -12.35 10.76
C ASN A 10 -0.37 -13.12 9.45
N GLN A 11 -1.25 -12.98 8.47
CA GLN A 11 -1.06 -13.58 7.16
C GLN A 11 -0.02 -12.79 6.37
N GLU A 12 0.78 -13.51 5.58
CA GLU A 12 1.82 -12.93 4.76
C GLU A 12 1.94 -13.63 3.41
N PHE A 13 2.39 -12.87 2.41
CA PHE A 13 2.73 -13.41 1.11
C PHE A 13 3.92 -12.65 0.49
N LEU A 14 4.65 -13.35 -0.38
CA LEU A 14 5.82 -12.80 -1.05
C LEU A 14 5.42 -12.07 -2.34
N VAL A 15 6.11 -10.96 -2.60
CA VAL A 15 5.94 -10.16 -3.81
C VAL A 15 7.31 -9.90 -4.43
N ASN A 16 7.39 -9.97 -5.76
CA ASN A 16 8.61 -9.63 -6.49
C ASN A 16 8.66 -8.11 -6.75
N PRO A 17 9.55 -7.35 -6.07
CA PRO A 17 9.65 -5.90 -6.28
C PRO A 17 10.21 -5.55 -7.66
N ASN A 18 10.76 -6.50 -8.42
CA ASN A 18 11.20 -6.24 -9.80
C ASN A 18 10.04 -6.04 -10.79
N SER A 19 8.81 -6.28 -10.35
CA SER A 19 7.61 -6.03 -11.15
C SER A 19 7.28 -4.54 -11.23
N ALA A 20 6.56 -4.15 -12.29
CA ALA A 20 6.03 -2.80 -12.43
C ALA A 20 5.14 -2.44 -11.23
N ILE A 21 5.24 -1.20 -10.72
CA ILE A 21 4.44 -0.71 -9.57
C ILE A 21 2.95 -1.02 -9.74
N LYS A 22 2.39 -0.77 -10.93
CA LYS A 22 0.99 -1.06 -11.23
C LYS A 22 0.64 -2.55 -11.09
N HIS A 23 1.49 -3.43 -11.61
CA HIS A 23 1.28 -4.88 -11.53
C HIS A 23 1.41 -5.37 -10.10
N LEU A 24 2.35 -4.81 -9.35
CA LEU A 24 2.53 -5.10 -7.93
C LEU A 24 1.26 -4.76 -7.14
N LEU A 25 0.75 -3.53 -7.29
CA LEU A 25 -0.47 -3.10 -6.59
C LEU A 25 -1.71 -3.91 -7.01
N HIS A 26 -1.83 -4.27 -8.29
CA HIS A 26 -2.90 -5.17 -8.75
C HIS A 26 -2.80 -6.55 -8.11
N TYR A 27 -1.60 -7.14 -8.10
CA TYR A 27 -1.37 -8.44 -7.48
C TYR A 27 -1.71 -8.43 -5.99
N VAL A 28 -1.31 -7.39 -5.26
CA VAL A 28 -1.65 -7.23 -3.84
C VAL A 28 -3.17 -7.17 -3.65
N LYS A 29 -3.90 -6.41 -4.48
CA LYS A 29 -5.37 -6.36 -4.41
C LYS A 29 -6.02 -7.71 -4.69
N ASP A 30 -5.56 -8.40 -5.73
CA ASP A 30 -6.06 -9.72 -6.08
C ASP A 30 -5.83 -10.73 -4.94
N LYS A 31 -4.65 -10.67 -4.27
CA LYS A 31 -4.33 -11.52 -3.11
C LYS A 31 -5.20 -11.23 -1.88
N LEU A 32 -5.65 -9.98 -1.73
CA LEU A 32 -6.50 -9.54 -0.63
C LEU A 32 -8.00 -9.58 -0.94
N GLY A 33 -8.40 -9.95 -2.16
CA GLY A 33 -9.80 -9.92 -2.59
C GLY A 33 -10.39 -8.51 -2.66
N LEU A 34 -9.56 -7.49 -2.87
CA LEU A 34 -10.00 -6.09 -2.95
C LEU A 34 -10.48 -5.73 -4.38
N PRO A 35 -11.53 -4.89 -4.50
CA PRO A 35 -11.97 -4.34 -5.79
C PRO A 35 -10.85 -3.58 -6.51
N ARG A 36 -10.89 -3.53 -7.85
CA ARG A 36 -9.86 -2.84 -8.64
C ARG A 36 -9.89 -1.32 -8.45
N GLU A 37 -11.04 -0.77 -8.10
CA GLU A 37 -11.32 0.64 -7.86
C GLU A 37 -10.70 1.13 -6.55
N GLU A 38 -10.47 0.20 -5.60
CA GLU A 38 -9.83 0.56 -4.35
C GLU A 38 -8.37 0.99 -4.60
N THR A 39 -8.04 2.11 -3.97
CA THR A 39 -6.67 2.61 -3.94
C THR A 39 -6.01 2.07 -2.70
N ILE A 40 -4.87 1.42 -2.89
CA ILE A 40 -4.02 0.92 -1.81
C ILE A 40 -2.61 1.46 -1.98
N ASP A 41 -1.87 1.49 -0.89
CA ASP A 41 -0.44 1.73 -0.84
C ASP A 41 0.24 0.71 0.08
N LEU A 42 1.57 0.71 0.09
CA LEU A 42 2.36 -0.05 1.03
C LEU A 42 2.99 0.87 2.07
N CYS A 43 3.03 0.39 3.31
CA CYS A 43 3.60 1.07 4.46
C CYS A 43 4.66 0.17 5.10
N ASP A 44 5.80 0.72 5.50
CA ASP A 44 6.83 -0.08 6.21
C ASP A 44 6.43 -0.37 7.67
N THR A 45 7.30 -1.06 8.39
CA THR A 45 7.11 -1.38 9.82
C THR A 45 7.07 -0.15 10.73
N ASN A 46 7.57 1.00 10.27
CA ASN A 46 7.49 2.28 10.98
C ASN A 46 6.21 3.07 10.63
N GLY A 47 5.34 2.50 9.77
CA GLY A 47 4.12 3.15 9.31
C GLY A 47 4.34 4.18 8.20
N SER A 48 5.54 4.25 7.61
CA SER A 48 5.84 5.21 6.54
C SER A 48 5.36 4.70 5.19
N LEU A 49 4.48 5.49 4.56
CA LEU A 49 3.90 5.20 3.24
C LEU A 49 4.96 5.27 2.15
N LYS A 50 4.84 4.38 1.15
CA LYS A 50 5.74 4.34 -0.02
C LYS A 50 5.21 5.13 -1.20
N LEU A 51 3.99 5.66 -1.11
CA LEU A 51 3.34 6.53 -2.09
C LEU A 51 3.32 5.91 -3.49
N LEU A 52 3.24 4.58 -3.58
CA LEU A 52 3.24 3.84 -4.85
C LEU A 52 2.03 4.23 -5.70
N PHE A 53 0.90 4.50 -5.06
CA PHE A 53 -0.34 4.94 -5.71
C PHE A 53 -0.23 6.33 -6.36
N LEU A 54 0.75 7.15 -5.96
CA LEU A 54 1.03 8.47 -6.53
C LEU A 54 2.20 8.43 -7.54
N SER A 55 2.78 7.27 -7.79
CA SER A 55 3.94 7.16 -8.67
C SER A 55 3.61 7.70 -10.07
N LYS A 56 4.40 8.68 -10.52
CA LYS A 56 4.34 9.20 -11.90
C LYS A 56 4.83 8.19 -12.93
N THR A 57 5.50 7.12 -12.48
CA THR A 57 6.10 6.07 -13.32
C THR A 57 5.53 4.68 -12.96
N PRO A 58 4.21 4.44 -13.12
CA PRO A 58 3.56 3.22 -12.64
C PRO A 58 4.02 1.93 -13.35
N PHE A 59 4.66 2.05 -14.51
CA PHE A 59 5.20 0.93 -15.28
C PHE A 59 6.65 0.59 -14.92
N GLU A 60 7.32 1.44 -14.13
CA GLU A 60 8.67 1.14 -13.65
C GLU A 60 8.67 0.13 -12.53
N SER A 61 9.81 -0.54 -12.38
CA SER A 61 10.06 -1.54 -11.34
C SER A 61 9.93 -0.95 -9.93
N ALA A 62 9.16 -1.59 -9.08
CA ALA A 62 8.92 -1.16 -7.70
C ALA A 62 10.18 -1.24 -6.81
N ILE A 63 11.20 -1.98 -7.23
CA ILE A 63 12.50 -2.12 -6.53
C ILE A 63 13.23 -0.79 -6.34
N LYS A 64 12.91 0.23 -7.17
CA LYS A 64 13.47 1.58 -7.00
C LYS A 64 12.95 2.27 -5.73
N ILE A 65 11.81 1.83 -5.20
CA ILE A 65 11.11 2.43 -4.07
C ILE A 65 11.11 1.46 -2.86
N LEU A 66 10.92 0.17 -3.12
CA LEU A 66 10.82 -0.87 -2.12
C LEU A 66 12.18 -1.51 -1.87
N GLN A 67 12.54 -1.61 -0.59
CA GLN A 67 13.76 -2.27 -0.17
C GLN A 67 13.57 -3.79 -0.18
N PRO A 68 14.54 -4.54 -0.71
CA PRO A 68 14.48 -6.00 -0.69
C PRO A 68 14.50 -6.57 0.72
N LEU A 69 13.89 -7.75 0.91
CA LEU A 69 13.86 -8.49 2.18
C LEU A 69 13.11 -7.79 3.33
N GLU A 70 12.57 -6.60 3.09
CA GLU A 70 11.76 -5.87 4.07
C GLU A 70 10.31 -6.36 4.10
N VAL A 71 9.66 -6.06 5.23
CA VAL A 71 8.25 -6.32 5.47
C VAL A 71 7.45 -5.04 5.27
N TYR A 72 6.39 -5.14 4.46
CA TYR A 72 5.43 -4.07 4.23
C TYR A 72 4.03 -4.48 4.65
N HIS A 73 3.23 -3.51 5.06
CA HIS A 73 1.82 -3.66 5.36
C HIS A 73 1.00 -3.01 4.25
N VAL A 74 -0.22 -3.49 4.06
CA VAL A 74 -1.15 -2.90 3.09
C VAL A 74 -1.97 -1.80 3.74
N CYS A 75 -2.00 -0.65 3.09
CA CYS A 75 -2.67 0.56 3.51
C CYS A 75 -3.79 0.90 2.50
N GLN A 76 -5.03 1.11 2.94
CA GLN A 76 -6.11 1.60 2.07
C GLN A 76 -6.03 3.12 1.98
N VAL A 77 -6.07 3.68 0.78
CA VAL A 77 -6.03 5.13 0.58
C VAL A 77 -7.44 5.64 0.35
N ILE A 78 -7.96 6.45 1.27
CA ILE A 78 -9.27 7.09 1.15
C ILE A 78 -9.04 8.54 0.75
N ARG A 79 -9.50 8.94 -0.43
CA ARG A 79 -9.43 10.35 -0.82
C ARG A 79 -10.42 11.14 0.03
N GLY A 80 -9.91 12.15 0.74
CA GLY A 80 -10.76 13.15 1.39
C GLY A 80 -11.52 13.97 0.34
N THR A 81 -12.65 14.54 0.74
CA THR A 81 -13.31 15.60 -0.03
C THR A 81 -12.35 16.78 -0.23
N PRO A 82 -12.47 17.62 -1.27
CA PRO A 82 -11.54 18.73 -1.54
C PRO A 82 -11.30 19.69 -0.35
N ASP A 83 -12.22 19.79 0.61
CA ASP A 83 -12.07 20.52 1.89
C ASP A 83 -11.34 19.73 2.99
N SER A 84 -10.81 18.55 2.69
CA SER A 84 -10.21 17.61 3.66
C SER A 84 -9.02 16.91 3.03
N ALA A 85 -7.86 16.96 3.70
CA ALA A 85 -6.64 16.32 3.21
C ALA A 85 -6.87 14.83 2.84
N PRO A 86 -6.19 14.29 1.81
CA PRO A 86 -6.27 12.87 1.47
C PRO A 86 -5.96 12.02 2.71
N THR A 87 -6.88 11.14 3.06
CA THR A 87 -6.89 10.42 4.33
C THR A 87 -6.49 8.96 4.10
N VAL A 88 -5.32 8.54 4.56
CA VAL A 88 -4.90 7.13 4.40
C VAL A 88 -5.39 6.34 5.61
N ALA A 89 -6.14 5.27 5.35
CA ALA A 89 -6.70 4.38 6.35
C ALA A 89 -6.00 3.02 6.30
N PHE A 90 -5.46 2.58 7.42
CA PHE A 90 -4.86 1.25 7.51
C PHE A 90 -6.00 0.24 7.72
N GLN A 91 -6.04 -0.81 6.89
CA GLN A 91 -6.95 -1.93 7.09
C GLN A 91 -6.12 -3.17 7.41
N LEU A 92 -5.91 -3.39 8.70
CA LEU A 92 -5.60 -4.73 9.20
C LEU A 92 -6.91 -5.53 9.16
N GLY A 93 -6.80 -6.83 8.89
CA GLY A 93 -7.89 -7.78 8.58
C GLY A 93 -9.26 -7.54 9.21
N PHE A 94 -10.28 -7.93 8.45
CA PHE A 94 -11.68 -8.14 8.84
C PHE A 94 -12.00 -7.84 10.33
N GLY A 95 -12.67 -6.70 10.55
CA GLY A 95 -13.21 -6.33 11.86
C GLY A 95 -12.28 -5.45 12.68
N LEU A 96 -12.61 -4.15 12.70
CA LEU A 96 -12.21 -3.19 13.74
C LEU A 96 -10.70 -2.94 13.89
N THR A 97 -10.18 -1.93 13.19
CA THR A 97 -9.77 -0.63 13.76
C THR A 97 -9.10 0.17 12.63
N LYS A 98 -9.83 1.13 12.04
CA LYS A 98 -9.26 2.08 11.07
C LYS A 98 -8.34 3.02 11.83
N GLN A 99 -7.04 2.79 11.83
CA GLN A 99 -6.10 3.82 12.26
C GLN A 99 -5.95 4.79 11.09
N ILE A 100 -6.48 5.99 11.27
CA ILE A 100 -6.49 7.06 10.27
C ILE A 100 -5.19 7.84 10.47
N MET A 101 -4.30 7.82 9.47
CA MET A 101 -3.15 8.72 9.45
C MET A 101 -3.46 9.84 8.45
N LEU A 102 -3.60 11.06 8.98
CA LEU A 102 -3.77 12.29 8.19
C LEU A 102 -2.46 12.58 7.46
N VAL A 103 -2.40 12.35 6.15
CA VAL A 103 -1.30 12.85 5.34
C VAL A 103 -1.62 14.29 5.01
N GLY A 104 -1.05 15.22 5.79
CA GLY A 104 -1.04 16.64 5.43
C GLY A 104 -0.38 16.81 4.08
N ALA A 105 -1.15 17.22 3.07
CA ALA A 105 -0.61 17.63 1.78
C ALA A 105 0.25 18.88 2.00
N GLN A 106 1.57 18.74 1.95
CA GLN A 106 2.44 19.88 1.70
C GLN A 106 2.60 20.00 0.18
N VAL A 107 2.03 21.08 -0.35
CA VAL A 107 2.28 21.63 -1.69
C VAL A 107 3.73 22.13 -1.75
#